data_AF-A0A958LBC9-F1
#
_entry.id   AF-A0A958LBC9-F1
#
_cell.length_a   1.000
_cell.length_b   1.000
_cell.length_c   1.000
_cell.angle_alpha   90.00
_cell.angle_beta   90.00
_cell.angle_gamma   90.00
#
_symmetry.space_group_name_H-M   'P 1'
#
loop_
_entity.id
_entity.type
_entity.pdbx_description
1 polymer ?
#
loop_
_entity_poly.entity_id
_entity_poly.type
_entity_poly.pdbx_seq_one_letter_code
_entity_poly.pdbx_strand_id
1 'polypeptide(L)'
;MTASEIAEITALRRLFEAHRDQILSDYFDYLRFPSISTDSDHIPDVLACAAWVERYLDAAGFHVERWETAGHPTIFASYEVDPQKPTVLIYNHYDVQPVTEEQWQSPPFEPTVRDGEVFARGAQ
;
A
#
# COMPACT_ATOMS: atom_id res chain seq x y z
N MET A 1 10.20 -12.62 25.65
CA MET A 1 10.76 -13.02 24.35
C MET A 1 12.02 -13.84 24.56
N THR A 2 12.20 -14.88 23.77
CA THR A 2 13.40 -15.73 23.77
C THR A 2 14.57 -15.03 23.08
N ALA A 3 15.80 -15.50 23.31
CA ALA A 3 16.98 -15.01 22.59
C ALA A 3 16.86 -15.21 21.06
N SER A 4 16.15 -16.25 20.62
CA SER A 4 15.87 -16.54 19.21
C SER A 4 14.93 -15.49 18.62
N GLU A 5 13.82 -15.18 19.31
CA GLU A 5 12.85 -14.16 18.87
C GLU A 5 13.50 -12.77 18.77
N ILE A 6 14.41 -12.44 19.70
CA ILE A 6 15.16 -11.16 19.65
C ILE A 6 16.09 -11.12 18.43
N ALA A 7 16.76 -12.23 18.10
CA ALA A 7 17.63 -12.32 16.94
C ALA A 7 16.84 -12.16 15.62
N GLU A 8 15.67 -12.79 15.52
CA GLU A 8 14.77 -12.68 14.36
C GLU A 8 14.26 -11.25 14.15
N ILE A 9 13.76 -10.59 15.20
CA ILE A 9 13.31 -9.19 15.11
C ILE A 9 14.49 -8.27 14.72
N THR A 10 15.68 -8.54 15.24
CA THR A 10 16.88 -7.77 14.89
C THR A 10 17.22 -7.93 13.40
N ALA A 11 17.10 -9.14 12.85
CA ALA A 11 17.31 -9.38 11.43
C ALA A 11 16.25 -8.67 10.57
N LEU A 12 14.97 -8.72 10.96
CA LEU A 12 13.88 -8.02 10.28
C LEU A 12 14.09 -6.50 10.28
N ARG A 13 14.52 -5.91 11.40
CA ARG A 13 14.85 -4.48 11.47
C ARG A 13 15.98 -4.10 10.52
N ARG A 14 17.04 -4.91 10.45
CA ARG A 14 18.14 -4.66 9.50
C ARG A 14 17.67 -4.75 8.05
N LEU A 15 16.79 -5.71 7.74
CA LEU A 15 16.20 -5.84 6.42
C LEU A 15 15.39 -4.60 6.06
N PHE A 16 14.55 -4.12 6.98
CA PHE A 16 13.77 -2.90 6.82
C PHE A 16 14.68 -1.69 6.58
N GLU A 17 15.69 -1.46 7.43
CA GLU A 17 16.61 -0.32 7.28
C GLU A 17 17.38 -0.37 5.96
N ALA A 18 17.77 -1.56 5.49
CA ALA A 18 18.48 -1.73 4.22
C ALA A 18 17.61 -1.41 2.98
N HIS A 19 16.28 -1.48 3.10
CA HIS A 19 15.34 -1.24 2.00
C HIS A 19 14.48 0.01 2.23
N ARG A 20 14.73 0.78 3.29
CA ARG A 20 13.88 1.88 3.75
C ARG A 20 13.60 2.90 2.66
N ASP A 21 14.62 3.27 1.89
CA ASP A 21 14.49 4.28 0.85
C ASP A 21 13.59 3.80 -0.31
N GLN A 22 13.70 2.52 -0.69
CA GLN A 22 12.82 1.94 -1.71
C GLN A 22 11.38 1.83 -1.20
N ILE A 23 11.18 1.36 0.04
CA ILE A 23 9.86 1.27 0.68
C ILE A 23 9.19 2.65 0.71
N LEU A 24 9.94 3.71 1.06
CA LEU A 24 9.41 5.08 1.06
C LEU A 24 9.12 5.58 -0.35
N SER A 25 9.97 5.26 -1.33
CA SER A 25 9.71 5.58 -2.75
C SER A 25 8.42 4.93 -3.24
N ASP A 26 8.25 3.63 -3.00
CA ASP A 26 7.06 2.89 -3.41
C ASP A 26 5.81 3.42 -2.71
N TYR A 27 5.92 3.77 -1.42
CA TYR A 27 4.85 4.41 -0.68
C TYR A 27 4.47 5.77 -1.26
N PHE A 28 5.45 6.59 -1.66
CA PHE A 28 5.17 7.88 -2.29
C PHE A 28 4.55 7.72 -3.68
N ASP A 29 4.98 6.73 -4.47
CA ASP A 29 4.34 6.44 -5.76
C ASP A 29 2.89 5.98 -5.57
N TYR A 30 2.61 5.16 -4.56
CA TYR A 30 1.27 4.73 -4.20
C TYR A 30 0.35 5.89 -3.78
N LEU A 31 0.86 6.84 -2.99
CA LEU A 31 0.09 7.99 -2.52
C LEU A 31 -0.24 9.02 -3.61
N ARG A 32 0.36 8.91 -4.79
CA ARG A 32 0.09 9.82 -5.93
C ARG A 32 -1.19 9.50 -6.67
N PHE A 33 -1.80 8.34 -6.44
CA PHE A 33 -3.07 7.99 -7.07
C PHE A 33 -4.24 8.70 -6.37
N PRO A 34 -5.01 9.55 -7.08
CA PRO A 34 -6.25 10.09 -6.55
C PRO A 34 -7.38 9.05 -6.68
N SER A 35 -7.24 7.90 -6.01
CA SER A 35 -8.18 6.78 -6.05
C SER A 35 -9.47 7.06 -5.26
N ILE A 36 -10.16 8.16 -5.58
CA ILE A 36 -11.37 8.61 -4.88
C ILE A 36 -12.57 7.78 -5.36
N SER A 37 -12.91 6.73 -4.63
CA SER A 37 -13.92 5.75 -5.04
C SER A 37 -15.35 6.29 -5.13
N THR A 38 -15.64 7.38 -4.41
CA THR A 38 -16.97 8.01 -4.37
C THR A 38 -17.22 8.97 -5.52
N ASP A 39 -16.21 9.27 -6.32
CA ASP A 39 -16.29 10.17 -7.46
C ASP A 39 -16.11 9.40 -8.77
N SER A 40 -17.10 9.47 -9.66
CA SER A 40 -17.06 8.75 -10.93
C SER A 40 -15.96 9.24 -11.86
N ASP A 41 -15.55 10.50 -11.74
CA ASP A 41 -14.49 11.07 -12.57
C ASP A 41 -13.11 10.46 -12.22
N HIS A 42 -12.98 9.90 -11.01
CA HIS A 42 -11.79 9.23 -10.51
C HIS A 42 -11.81 7.70 -10.69
N ILE A 43 -12.80 7.12 -11.37
CA ILE A 43 -12.80 5.68 -11.71
C ILE A 43 -11.50 5.25 -12.42
N PRO A 44 -10.97 5.99 -13.42
CA PRO A 44 -9.70 5.63 -14.05
C PRO A 44 -8.52 5.60 -13.05
N ASP A 45 -8.52 6.48 -12.05
CA ASP A 45 -7.47 6.55 -11.02
C ASP A 45 -7.56 5.38 -10.04
N VAL A 46 -8.78 4.98 -9.65
CA VAL A 46 -9.01 3.78 -8.83
C VAL A 46 -8.49 2.54 -9.55
N LEU A 47 -8.78 2.40 -10.85
CA LEU A 47 -8.30 1.28 -11.66
C LEU A 47 -6.77 1.32 -11.85
N ALA A 48 -6.18 2.51 -12.01
CA ALA A 48 -4.74 2.68 -12.10
C ALA A 48 -4.03 2.31 -10.78
N CYS A 49 -4.61 2.70 -9.65
CA CYS A 49 -4.13 2.32 -8.31
C CYS A 49 -4.22 0.80 -8.11
N ALA A 50 -5.36 0.17 -8.44
CA ALA A 50 -5.53 -1.28 -8.38
C ALA A 50 -4.47 -2.02 -9.22
N ALA A 51 -4.22 -1.57 -10.45
CA ALA A 51 -3.20 -2.13 -11.32
C ALA A 51 -1.77 -1.91 -10.77
N TRP A 52 -1.52 -0.81 -10.07
CA TRP A 52 -0.24 -0.60 -9.38
C TRP A 52 -0.06 -1.59 -8.23
N VAL A 53 -1.09 -1.79 -7.40
CA VAL A 53 -1.07 -2.74 -6.28
C VAL A 53 -0.81 -4.16 -6.78
N GLU A 54 -1.45 -4.56 -7.89
CA GLU A 54 -1.20 -5.86 -8.50
C GLU A 54 0.26 -6.06 -8.89
N ARG A 55 0.84 -5.10 -9.62
CA ARG A 55 2.25 -5.17 -10.05
C ARG A 55 3.19 -5.17 -8.86
N TYR A 56 2.89 -4.40 -7.82
CA TYR A 56 3.69 -4.33 -6.60
C TYR A 56 3.71 -5.69 -5.88
N LEU A 57 2.55 -6.34 -5.73
CA LEU A 57 2.44 -7.66 -5.10
C LEU A 57 3.06 -8.78 -5.95
N ASP A 58 2.86 -8.75 -7.27
CA ASP A 58 3.46 -9.70 -8.21
C ASP A 58 5.00 -9.62 -8.17
N ALA A 59 5.56 -8.40 -8.18
CA ALA A 59 6.99 -8.17 -8.05
C ALA A 59 7.54 -8.63 -6.69
N ALA A 60 6.72 -8.61 -5.64
CA ALA A 60 7.05 -9.16 -4.32
C ALA A 60 6.93 -10.70 -4.25
N GLY A 61 6.52 -11.36 -5.33
CA GLY A 61 6.44 -12.82 -5.45
C GLY A 61 5.11 -13.43 -5.03
N PHE A 62 4.05 -12.63 -4.87
CA PHE A 62 2.71 -13.14 -4.60
C PHE A 62 2.08 -13.70 -5.89
N HIS A 63 1.21 -14.70 -5.73
CA HIS A 63 0.20 -15.00 -6.75
C HIS A 63 -0.90 -13.94 -6.64
N VAL A 64 -1.24 -13.28 -7.75
CA VAL A 64 -2.15 -12.12 -7.75
C VAL A 64 -3.31 -12.34 -8.71
N GLU A 65 -4.50 -11.99 -8.26
CA GLU A 65 -5.73 -12.00 -9.05
C GLU A 65 -6.49 -10.68 -8.87
N ARG A 66 -7.02 -10.15 -9.97
CA ARG A 66 -8.06 -9.12 -9.95
C ARG A 66 -9.42 -9.78 -9.94
N TRP A 67 -10.22 -9.51 -8.93
CA TRP A 67 -11.60 -9.97 -8.84
C TRP A 67 -12.55 -8.81 -9.15
N GLU A 68 -13.24 -8.92 -10.29
CA GLU A 68 -14.29 -7.96 -10.67
C GLU A 68 -15.45 -8.01 -9.67
N THR A 69 -15.98 -6.84 -9.29
CA THR A 69 -17.14 -6.72 -8.41
C THR A 69 -18.24 -5.90 -9.07
N ALA A 70 -19.37 -5.69 -8.38
CA ALA A 70 -20.39 -4.76 -8.86
C ALA A 70 -19.92 -3.29 -8.82
N GLY A 71 -18.86 -2.98 -8.07
CA GLY A 71 -18.21 -1.68 -8.00
C GLY A 71 -16.74 -1.79 -8.44
N HIS A 72 -15.84 -1.23 -7.63
CA HIS A 72 -14.40 -1.29 -7.89
C HIS A 72 -13.84 -2.71 -7.69
N PRO A 73 -12.81 -3.12 -8.44
CA PRO A 73 -12.25 -4.45 -8.34
C PRO A 73 -11.59 -4.69 -6.97
N THR A 74 -11.53 -5.94 -6.54
CA THR A 74 -10.75 -6.34 -5.36
C THR A 74 -9.48 -7.03 -5.83
N ILE A 75 -8.36 -6.75 -5.19
CA ILE A 75 -7.11 -7.47 -5.44
C ILE A 75 -6.98 -8.59 -4.42
N PHE A 76 -6.94 -9.83 -4.90
CA PHE A 76 -6.59 -10.98 -4.11
C PHE A 76 -5.12 -11.31 -4.35
N ALA A 77 -4.37 -11.53 -3.26
CA ALA A 77 -3.00 -11.98 -3.35
C ALA A 77 -2.71 -13.05 -2.30
N SER A 78 -1.91 -14.04 -2.68
CA SER A 78 -1.50 -15.11 -1.77
C SER A 78 -0.01 -15.42 -1.91
N TYR A 79 0.62 -15.78 -0.79
CA TYR A 79 2.01 -16.21 -0.72
C TYR A 79 2.10 -17.41 0.20
N GLU A 80 2.33 -18.59 -0.36
CA GLU A 80 2.47 -19.83 0.41
C GLU A 80 3.92 -19.99 0.88
N VAL A 81 4.13 -19.94 2.20
CA VAL A 81 5.46 -20.17 2.80
C VAL A 81 5.64 -21.63 3.19
N ASP A 82 4.63 -22.22 3.85
CA ASP A 82 4.66 -23.57 4.39
C ASP A 82 3.22 -24.05 4.66
N PRO A 83 2.74 -25.14 4.02
CA PRO A 83 1.38 -25.65 4.20
C PRO A 83 1.09 -26.18 5.62
N GLN A 84 2.11 -26.36 6.46
CA GLN A 84 1.95 -26.74 7.87
C GLN A 84 1.74 -25.56 8.81
N LYS A 85 1.91 -24.32 8.33
CA LYS A 85 1.75 -23.11 9.14
C LYS A 85 0.33 -22.53 9.00
N PRO A 86 -0.15 -21.77 10.01
CA PRO A 86 -1.41 -21.04 9.90
C PRO A 86 -1.39 -20.02 8.76
N THR A 87 -2.52 -19.84 8.11
CA THR A 87 -2.74 -18.76 7.14
C THR A 87 -3.16 -17.48 7.85
N VAL A 88 -2.53 -16.36 7.49
CA VAL A 88 -2.94 -15.01 7.94
C VAL A 88 -3.62 -14.30 6.78
N LEU A 89 -4.81 -13.76 7.03
CA LEU A 89 -5.52 -12.88 6.08
C LEU A 89 -5.28 -11.43 6.48
N ILE A 90 -4.79 -10.62 5.54
CA ILE A 90 -4.70 -9.17 5.66
C ILE A 90 -5.75 -8.56 4.74
N TYR A 91 -6.64 -7.77 5.31
CA TYR A 91 -7.64 -6.99 4.57
C TYR A 91 -7.27 -5.51 4.64
N ASN A 92 -7.28 -4.85 3.49
CA ASN A 92 -7.09 -3.41 3.39
C ASN A 92 -7.87 -2.87 2.18
N HIS A 93 -7.87 -1.55 2.02
CA HIS A 93 -8.46 -0.85 0.89
C HIS A 93 -7.43 0.09 0.25
N TYR A 94 -7.62 0.40 -1.04
CA TYR A 94 -6.69 1.23 -1.82
C TYR A 94 -7.35 2.50 -2.39
N ASP A 95 -8.64 2.68 -2.11
CA ASP A 95 -9.36 3.91 -2.36
C ASP A 95 -9.22 4.90 -1.21
N VAL A 96 -9.46 6.16 -1.51
CA VAL A 96 -9.27 7.27 -0.58
C VAL A 96 -10.47 8.19 -0.54
N GLN A 97 -10.57 8.98 0.52
CA GLN A 97 -11.63 9.97 0.67
C GLN A 97 -11.40 11.18 -0.25
N PRO A 98 -12.47 11.88 -0.67
CA PRO A 98 -12.37 13.17 -1.37
C PRO A 98 -11.52 14.20 -0.62
N VAL A 99 -11.07 15.22 -1.33
CA VAL A 99 -10.24 16.30 -0.80
C VAL A 99 -10.84 17.66 -1.15
N THR A 100 -10.59 18.65 -0.29
CA THR A 100 -10.84 20.06 -0.56
C THR A 100 -9.48 20.74 -0.56
N GLU A 101 -8.96 21.09 -1.72
CA GLU A 101 -7.55 21.51 -1.89
C GLU A 101 -7.17 22.69 -0.99
N GLU A 102 -8.10 23.61 -0.71
CA GLU A 102 -7.85 24.78 0.13
C GLU A 102 -7.55 24.44 1.59
N GLN A 103 -7.87 23.21 2.03
CA GLN A 103 -7.57 22.73 3.38
C GLN A 103 -6.15 22.15 3.50
N TRP A 104 -5.41 22.06 2.39
CA TRP A 104 -4.09 21.46 2.34
C TRP A 104 -2.97 22.50 2.21
N GLN A 105 -1.86 22.27 2.92
CA GLN A 105 -0.65 23.09 2.82
C GLN A 105 0.28 22.70 1.66
N SER A 106 0.06 21.50 1.11
CA SER A 106 0.76 20.91 -0.03
C SER A 106 -0.27 20.13 -0.85
N PRO A 107 -0.14 19.97 -2.17
CA PRO A 107 -1.14 19.27 -2.96
C PRO A 107 -1.42 17.88 -2.39
N PRO A 108 -2.70 17.47 -2.26
CA PRO A 108 -3.09 16.28 -1.49
C PRO A 108 -2.48 14.99 -2.04
N PHE A 109 -2.24 14.91 -3.34
CA PHE A 109 -1.65 13.73 -4.00
C PHE A 109 -0.17 13.95 -4.38
N GLU A 110 0.49 14.93 -3.75
CA GLU A 110 1.95 15.10 -3.81
C GLU A 110 2.56 14.87 -2.42
N PRO A 111 3.04 13.63 -2.13
CA PRO A 111 3.59 13.28 -0.83
C PRO A 111 4.71 14.21 -0.43
N THR A 112 4.52 14.87 0.70
CA THR A 112 5.46 15.86 1.23
C THR A 112 5.86 15.48 2.65
N VAL A 113 7.16 15.43 2.93
CA VAL A 113 7.66 15.17 4.28
C VAL A 113 7.79 16.48 5.05
N ARG A 114 7.17 16.59 6.22
CA ARG A 114 7.37 17.70 7.17
C ARG A 114 7.59 17.13 8.56
N ASP A 115 8.63 17.58 9.25
CA ASP A 115 8.96 17.16 10.62
C ASP A 115 9.03 15.62 10.84
N GLY A 116 9.43 14.88 9.79
CA GLY A 116 9.52 13.42 9.83
C GLY A 116 8.23 12.67 9.52
N GLU A 117 7.14 13.38 9.25
CA GLU A 117 5.82 12.82 8.90
C GLU A 117 5.52 13.02 7.40
N VAL A 118 4.79 12.07 6.81
CA VAL A 118 4.37 12.11 5.40
C VAL A 118 2.98 12.71 5.31
N PHE A 119 2.84 13.81 4.57
CA PHE A 119 1.56 14.47 4.33
C PHE A 119 1.11 14.22 2.88
N ALA A 120 0.06 13.42 2.73
CA ALA A 120 -0.69 13.18 1.50
C ALA A 120 -2.08 12.64 1.86
N ARG A 121 -3.05 12.75 0.95
CA ARG A 121 -4.28 11.98 1.03
C ARG A 121 -3.96 10.50 0.84
N GLY A 122 -4.50 9.66 1.72
CA GLY A 122 -4.25 8.23 1.71
C GLY A 122 -3.06 7.81 2.56
N ALA A 123 -2.29 8.77 3.10
CA ALA A 123 -1.28 8.46 4.10
C ALA A 123 -1.97 7.99 5.39
N GLN A 124 -1.64 6.78 5.84
CA GLN A 124 -2.21 6.10 7.01
C GLN A 124 -1.14 5.89 8.08
#